data_AF-A0A543FYQ3-F1
#
_entry.id   AF-A0A543FYQ3-F1
#
_cell.length_a   1.000
_cell.length_b   1.000
_cell.length_c   1.000
_cell.angle_alpha   90.00
_cell.angle_beta   90.00
_cell.angle_gamma   90.00
#
_symmetry.space_group_name_H-M   'P 1'
#
loop_
_entity.id
_entity.type
_entity.pdbx_description
1 polymer ?
#
loop_
_entity_poly.entity_id
_entity_poly.type
_entity_poly.pdbx_seq_one_letter_code
_entity_poly.pdbx_strand_id
1 'polypeptide(L)'
;MDHAPDLRMLRFPVGQAYALRDGRDVTLVDTRPPGSADTPGSIALRHDERGILFTGDTAAEREGAVFLGPFNTDRDRAEESFRRLAEPGLATVCFGHGEPLLDDRTGLLGAAAGEAVVPDPLG
;
A
#
# COMPACT_ATOMS: atom_id res chain seq x y z
N MET A 1 20.36 20.27 -7.95
CA MET A 1 19.95 20.08 -6.55
C MET A 1 18.63 19.35 -6.61
N ASP A 2 18.65 18.04 -6.36
CA ASP A 2 17.41 17.27 -6.23
C ASP A 2 16.75 17.68 -4.92
N HIS A 3 15.57 18.27 -5.00
CA HIS A 3 14.75 18.44 -3.81
C HIS A 3 14.21 17.06 -3.45
N ALA A 4 14.41 16.64 -2.20
CA ALA A 4 13.77 15.41 -1.72
C ALA A 4 12.25 15.55 -1.92
N PRO A 5 11.59 14.53 -2.49
CA PRO A 5 10.16 14.58 -2.78
C PRO A 5 9.38 14.69 -1.47
N ASP A 6 8.37 15.55 -1.46
CA ASP A 6 7.49 15.78 -0.31
C ASP A 6 6.25 14.90 -0.49
N LEU A 7 6.26 13.74 0.18
CA LEU A 7 5.15 12.81 0.21
C LEU A 7 4.21 13.16 1.37
N ARG A 8 2.96 13.50 1.05
CA ARG A 8 1.93 13.84 2.03
C ARG A 8 0.74 12.92 1.92
N MET A 9 0.29 12.43 3.07
CA MET A 9 -0.98 11.72 3.17
C MET A 9 -2.11 12.70 3.49
N LEU A 10 -3.14 12.69 2.65
CA LEU A 10 -4.37 13.45 2.79
C LEU A 10 -5.46 12.50 3.29
N ARG A 11 -6.06 12.81 4.45
CA ARG A 11 -7.13 11.99 5.04
C ARG A 11 -8.49 12.63 4.76
N PHE A 12 -9.45 11.81 4.36
CA PHE A 12 -10.84 12.19 4.12
C PHE A 12 -11.78 11.29 4.95
N PRO A 13 -13.03 11.71 5.23
CA PRO A 13 -14.01 10.84 5.88
C PRO A 13 -14.33 9.56 5.09
N VAL A 14 -14.06 9.56 3.78
CA VAL A 14 -14.41 8.47 2.86
C VAL A 14 -13.20 7.66 2.38
N GLY A 15 -11.98 8.02 2.77
CA GLY A 15 -10.75 7.39 2.25
C GLY A 15 -9.52 8.25 2.47
N GLN A 16 -8.43 7.95 1.77
CA GLN A 16 -7.21 8.74 1.81
C GLN A 16 -6.58 8.86 0.43
N ALA A 17 -5.66 9.79 0.28
CA ALA A 17 -4.86 9.94 -0.93
C ALA A 17 -3.44 10.34 -0.57
N TYR A 18 -2.49 9.95 -1.41
CA TYR A 18 -1.10 10.38 -1.27
C TYR A 18 -0.76 11.38 -2.37
N ALA A 19 -0.28 12.55 -1.96
CA ALA A 19 0.30 13.54 -2.83
C ALA A 19 1.83 13.43 -2.77
N LEU A 20 2.44 12.94 -3.84
CA LEU A 20 3.89 12.97 -4.04
C LEU A 20 4.23 14.25 -4.80
N ARG A 21 4.96 15.15 -4.16
CA ARG A 21 5.39 16.41 -4.78
C ARG A 21 6.85 16.33 -5.18
N ASP A 22 7.13 16.59 -6.46
CA ASP A 22 8.48 16.70 -7.01
C ASP A 22 8.64 18.07 -7.70
N GLY A 23 9.46 18.95 -7.13
CA GLY A 23 9.62 20.31 -7.64
C GLY A 23 8.31 21.12 -7.66
N ARG A 24 7.70 21.31 -8.83
CA ARG A 24 6.38 21.97 -8.99
C ARG A 24 5.25 21.01 -9.31
N ASP A 25 5.58 19.76 -9.63
CA ASP A 25 4.64 18.75 -10.05
C ASP A 25 4.10 17.97 -8.85
N VAL A 26 2.86 17.50 -8.95
CA VAL A 26 2.19 16.70 -7.91
C VAL A 26 1.54 15.49 -8.56
N THR A 27 1.92 14.30 -8.10
CA THR A 27 1.23 13.05 -8.40
C THR A 27 0.29 12.71 -7.25
N LEU A 28 -1.00 12.61 -7.53
CA LEU A 28 -2.00 12.17 -6.57
C LEU A 28 -2.34 10.70 -6.81
N VAL A 29 -2.14 9.86 -5.80
CA VAL A 29 -2.61 8.48 -5.77
C VAL A 29 -3.79 8.43 -4.81
N ASP A 30 -4.99 8.40 -5.38
CA ASP A 30 -6.23 8.19 -4.61
C ASP A 30 -6.35 6.73 -4.20
N THR A 31 -6.81 6.50 -2.98
CA THR A 31 -7.10 5.15 -2.49
C THR A 31 -8.58 5.08 -2.18
N ARG A 32 -9.27 4.16 -2.87
CA ARG A 32 -10.73 4.14 -2.89
C ARG A 32 -11.33 3.94 -1.49
N PRO A 33 -12.62 4.28 -1.30
CA PRO A 33 -13.33 3.99 -0.06
C PRO A 33 -13.33 2.50 0.29
N PRO A 34 -13.36 2.15 1.59
CA PRO A 34 -13.39 0.77 2.05
C PRO A 34 -14.52 -0.04 1.39
N GLY A 35 -14.20 -1.24 0.92
CA GLY A 35 -15.18 -2.12 0.26
C GLY A 35 -15.35 -1.90 -1.26
N SER A 36 -14.60 -0.97 -1.86
CA SER A 36 -14.58 -0.77 -3.32
C SER A 36 -13.64 -1.74 -4.06
N ALA A 37 -13.03 -2.69 -3.34
CA ALA A 37 -12.00 -3.61 -3.81
C ALA A 37 -12.51 -4.70 -4.78
N ASP A 38 -13.83 -4.83 -4.97
CA ASP A 38 -14.46 -5.89 -5.77
C ASP A 38 -14.33 -5.67 -7.30
N THR A 39 -13.27 -4.98 -7.75
CA THR A 39 -13.12 -4.54 -9.13
C THR A 39 -11.88 -5.15 -9.80
N PRO A 40 -12.04 -5.89 -10.91
CA PRO A 40 -10.94 -6.14 -11.84
C PRO A 40 -10.25 -4.82 -12.22
N GLY A 41 -8.93 -4.72 -12.02
CA GLY A 41 -8.15 -3.53 -12.38
C GLY A 41 -7.54 -2.77 -11.20
N SER A 42 -7.52 -3.32 -9.98
CA SER A 42 -6.65 -2.81 -8.92
C SER A 42 -5.19 -2.80 -9.35
N ILE A 43 -4.52 -1.68 -9.12
CA ILE A 43 -3.10 -1.48 -9.42
C ILE A 43 -2.36 -1.08 -8.16
N ALA A 44 -1.11 -1.51 -8.06
CA ALA A 44 -0.12 -0.95 -7.15
C ALA A 44 0.91 -0.15 -7.97
N LEU A 45 1.46 0.90 -7.38
CA LEU A 45 2.46 1.75 -8.01
C LEU A 45 3.73 1.74 -7.18
N ARG A 46 4.85 1.38 -7.79
CA ARG A 46 6.16 1.39 -7.14
C ARG A 46 7.08 2.38 -7.83
N HIS A 47 7.80 3.15 -7.03
CA HIS A 47 8.85 4.07 -7.48
C HIS A 47 10.20 3.59 -6.95
N ASP A 48 10.91 2.80 -7.76
CA ASP A 48 12.11 2.08 -7.33
C ASP A 48 13.23 2.96 -6.79
N GLU A 49 13.57 4.04 -7.51
CA GLU A 49 14.68 4.93 -7.11
C GLU A 49 14.48 5.57 -5.72
N ARG A 50 13.22 5.68 -5.29
CA ARG A 50 12.84 6.33 -4.03
C ARG A 50 12.33 5.32 -2.99
N GLY A 51 12.22 4.04 -3.36
CA GLY A 51 11.70 2.99 -2.49
C GLY A 51 10.27 3.21 -2.01
N ILE A 52 9.42 3.86 -2.81
CA ILE A 52 8.02 4.14 -2.43
C ILE A 52 7.10 3.13 -3.10
N LEU A 53 6.22 2.52 -2.32
CA LEU A 53 5.15 1.65 -2.81
C LEU A 53 3.78 2.20 -2.40
N PHE A 54 2.86 2.31 -3.35
CA PHE A 54 1.43 2.49 -3.12
C PHE A 54 0.73 1.15 -3.39
N THR A 55 0.13 0.55 -2.37
CA THR A 55 -0.42 -0.81 -2.46
C THR A 55 -1.80 -0.87 -3.10
N GLY A 56 -2.47 0.29 -3.21
CA GLY A 56 -3.90 0.34 -3.44
C GLY A 56 -4.63 -0.48 -2.36
N ASP A 57 -5.70 -1.16 -2.77
CA ASP A 57 -6.52 -1.98 -1.88
C ASP A 57 -5.93 -3.38 -1.61
N THR A 58 -4.79 -3.74 -2.23
CA THR A 58 -4.21 -5.09 -2.10
C THR A 58 -3.72 -5.37 -0.69
N ALA A 59 -3.21 -4.35 0.00
CA ALA A 59 -2.73 -4.45 1.38
C ALA A 59 -3.31 -3.29 2.19
N ALA A 60 -3.57 -3.57 3.46
CA ALA A 60 -4.02 -2.58 4.42
C ALA A 60 -3.22 -2.71 5.72
N GLU A 61 -3.22 -1.63 6.49
CA GLU A 61 -2.65 -1.56 7.82
C GLU A 61 -3.74 -1.19 8.83
N ARG A 62 -3.67 -1.81 10.01
CA ARG A 62 -4.48 -1.42 11.17
C ARG A 62 -3.73 -1.75 12.45
N GLU A 63 -3.53 -0.74 13.31
CA GLU A 63 -2.94 -0.90 14.65
C GLU A 63 -1.58 -1.62 14.66
N GLY A 64 -0.76 -1.36 13.63
CA GLY A 64 0.58 -1.94 13.45
C GLY A 64 0.59 -3.29 12.72
N ALA A 65 -0.56 -3.87 12.40
CA ALA A 65 -0.67 -5.11 11.65
C ALA A 65 -0.88 -4.84 10.16
N VAL A 66 -0.15 -5.56 9.30
CA VAL A 66 -0.30 -5.53 7.84
C VAL A 66 -1.00 -6.81 7.40
N PHE A 67 -2.02 -6.69 6.55
CA PHE A 67 -2.84 -7.81 6.11
C PHE A 67 -3.37 -7.62 4.69
N LEU A 68 -3.81 -8.72 4.09
CA LEU A 68 -4.47 -8.75 2.79
C LEU A 68 -5.72 -7.88 2.82
N GLY A 69 -5.87 -7.00 1.83
CA GLY A 69 -7.07 -6.20 1.68
C GLY A 69 -8.33 -7.09 1.63
N PRO A 70 -9.42 -6.73 2.32
CA PRO A 70 -10.64 -7.53 2.35
C PRO A 70 -11.44 -7.44 1.04
N PHE A 71 -12.43 -8.33 0.87
CA PHE A 71 -13.39 -8.32 -0.26
C PHE A 71 -12.79 -8.62 -1.64
N ASN A 72 -11.86 -9.57 -1.71
CA ASN A 72 -11.33 -10.07 -2.98
C ASN A 72 -12.31 -11.04 -3.65
N THR A 73 -12.57 -10.86 -4.94
CA THR A 73 -13.34 -11.83 -5.76
C THR A 73 -12.57 -13.14 -5.98
N ASP A 74 -11.24 -13.07 -6.02
CA ASP A 74 -10.31 -14.21 -6.15
C ASP A 74 -9.21 -14.07 -5.09
N ARG A 75 -9.30 -14.89 -4.04
CA ARG A 75 -8.43 -14.78 -2.87
C ARG A 75 -7.02 -15.31 -3.15
N ASP A 76 -6.88 -16.43 -3.85
CA ASP A 76 -5.57 -17.00 -4.17
C ASP A 76 -4.74 -16.01 -5.00
N ARG A 77 -5.38 -15.36 -5.99
CA ARG A 77 -4.73 -14.34 -6.81
C ARG A 77 -4.40 -13.07 -6.01
N ALA A 78 -5.25 -12.70 -5.05
CA ALA A 78 -5.01 -11.55 -4.18
C ALA A 78 -3.82 -11.80 -3.25
N GLU A 79 -3.71 -13.00 -2.67
CA GLU A 79 -2.54 -13.40 -1.89
C GLU A 79 -1.26 -13.40 -2.72
N GLU A 80 -1.29 -13.94 -3.95
CA GLU A 80 -0.13 -13.90 -4.84
C GLU A 80 0.29 -12.45 -5.14
N SER A 81 -0.68 -11.58 -5.41
CA SER A 81 -0.44 -10.15 -5.65
C SER A 81 0.14 -9.46 -4.42
N PHE A 82 -0.38 -9.75 -3.22
CA PHE A 82 0.14 -9.24 -1.96
C PHE A 82 1.60 -9.64 -1.75
N ARG A 83 1.95 -10.91 -1.96
CA ARG A 83 3.33 -11.39 -1.82
C ARG A 83 4.29 -10.69 -2.78
N ARG A 84 3.85 -10.39 -4.00
CA ARG A 84 4.66 -9.62 -4.98
C ARG A 84 4.96 -8.18 -4.53
N LEU A 85 4.12 -7.58 -3.69
CA LEU A 85 4.36 -6.23 -3.16
C LEU A 85 5.55 -6.16 -2.20
N ALA A 86 5.92 -7.28 -1.57
CA ALA A 86 6.96 -7.36 -0.55
C ALA A 86 8.39 -7.46 -1.11
N GLU A 87 8.59 -7.09 -2.37
CA GLU A 87 9.91 -7.06 -2.95
C GLU A 87 10.85 -6.10 -2.19
N PRO A 88 12.16 -6.43 -2.05
CA PRO A 88 13.11 -5.62 -1.28
C PRO A 88 13.30 -4.19 -1.82
N GLY A 89 13.80 -3.31 -0.96
CA GLY A 89 14.20 -1.93 -1.34
C GLY A 89 13.17 -0.84 -1.07
N LEU A 90 12.17 -1.12 -0.25
CA LEU A 90 11.13 -0.15 0.13
C LEU A 90 11.56 0.65 1.36
N ALA A 91 11.54 1.98 1.24
CA ALA A 91 11.68 2.93 2.34
C ALA A 91 10.30 3.44 2.82
N THR A 92 9.27 3.37 1.98
CA THR A 92 7.91 3.79 2.36
C THR A 92 6.87 2.89 1.71
N VAL A 93 5.90 2.42 2.51
CA VAL A 93 4.71 1.71 2.02
C VAL A 93 3.47 2.52 2.36
N CYS A 94 2.71 2.87 1.34
CA CYS A 94 1.51 3.68 1.38
C CYS A 94 0.30 2.78 1.13
N PHE A 95 -0.55 2.63 2.13
CA PHE A 95 -1.71 1.74 2.04
C PHE A 95 -2.96 2.46 1.58
N GLY A 96 -3.89 1.70 0.99
CA GLY A 96 -5.23 2.21 0.77
C GLY A 96 -5.95 2.56 2.07
N HIS A 97 -5.68 1.79 3.12
CA HIS A 97 -6.20 2.02 4.46
C HIS A 97 -5.11 1.77 5.51
N GLY A 98 -5.06 2.64 6.51
CA GLY A 98 -4.10 2.57 7.60
C GLY A 98 -2.97 3.58 7.47
N GLU A 99 -2.05 3.50 8.42
CA GLU A 99 -0.87 4.35 8.48
C GLU A 99 0.24 3.81 7.57
N PRO A 100 0.98 4.69 6.87
CA PRO A 100 2.09 4.25 6.06
C PRO A 100 3.21 3.63 6.91
N LEU A 101 3.92 2.67 6.34
CA LEU A 101 5.17 2.17 6.93
C LEU A 101 6.33 3.03 6.45
N LEU A 102 7.22 3.37 7.37
CA LEU A 102 8.43 4.14 7.10
C LEU A 102 9.66 3.32 7.52
N ASP A 103 10.69 3.36 6.68
CA ASP A 103 12.02 2.79 6.93
C ASP A 103 11.95 1.35 7.45
N ASP A 104 12.52 1.05 8.61
CA ASP A 104 12.57 -0.31 9.19
C ASP A 104 11.18 -0.96 9.32
N ARG A 105 10.11 -0.15 9.44
CA ARG A 105 8.75 -0.67 9.54
C ARG A 105 8.27 -1.30 8.24
N THR A 106 8.86 -0.99 7.07
CA THR A 106 8.48 -1.61 5.80
C THR A 106 8.69 -3.14 5.82
N GLY A 107 9.58 -3.63 6.68
CA GLY A 107 9.76 -5.05 6.95
C GLY A 107 8.51 -5.78 7.43
N LEU A 108 7.51 -5.07 7.98
CA LEU A 108 6.22 -5.66 8.38
C LEU A 108 5.44 -6.20 7.18
N LEU A 109 5.54 -5.56 6.01
CA LEU A 109 4.95 -6.08 4.77
C LEU A 109 5.65 -7.38 4.34
N GLY A 110 6.98 -7.42 4.44
CA GLY A 110 7.78 -8.61 4.16
C GLY A 110 7.47 -9.76 5.10
N ALA A 111 7.32 -9.49 6.40
CA ALA A 111 6.93 -10.47 7.39
C ALA A 111 5.55 -11.07 7.08
N ALA A 112 4.54 -10.22 6.84
CA ALA A 112 3.19 -10.67 6.49
C ALA A 112 3.15 -11.49 5.18
N ALA A 113 3.96 -11.11 4.18
CA ALA A 113 4.05 -11.84 2.91
C ALA A 113 4.77 -13.20 3.04
N GLY A 114 5.68 -13.32 4.01
CA GLY A 114 6.44 -14.55 4.28
C GLY A 114 5.68 -15.61 5.07
N GLU A 115 4.51 -15.28 5.62
CA GLU A 115 3.67 -16.24 6.33
C GLU A 115 3.13 -17.33 5.39
N ALA A 116 2.96 -18.54 5.93
CA ALA A 116 2.41 -19.68 5.18
C ALA A 116 1.00 -19.36 4.64
N VAL A 117 0.22 -18.62 5.43
CA VAL A 117 -1.06 -18.02 5.05
C VAL A 117 -0.94 -16.52 5.28
N VAL A 118 -1.20 -15.71 4.26
CA VAL A 118 -1.14 -14.25 4.40
C VAL A 118 -2.16 -13.82 5.46
N PRO A 119 -1.81 -12.93 6.40
CA PRO A 119 -2.78 -12.41 7.36
C PRO A 119 -4.00 -11.83 6.64
N ASP A 120 -5.21 -12.32 6.97
CA ASP A 120 -6.47 -11.88 6.37
C ASP A 120 -7.46 -11.53 7.51
N PRO A 121 -8.04 -10.32 7.51
CA PRO A 121 -8.97 -9.89 8.57
C PRO A 121 -10.33 -10.61 8.55
N LEU A 122 -10.66 -11.35 7.48
CA LEU A 122 -11.92 -12.06 7.29
C LEU A 122 -11.81 -13.57 7.55
N GLY A 123 -10.60 -14.08 7.84
CA GLY A 123 -10.33 -15.51 8.01
C GLY A 123 -10.11 -16.20 6.68
#